data_AF-A0A3D0UPX8-F1
#
_entry.id   AF-A0A3D0UPX8-F1
#
_cell.length_a   1.000
_cell.length_b   1.000
_cell.length_c   1.000
_cell.angle_alpha   90.00
_cell.angle_beta   90.00
_cell.angle_gamma   90.00
#
_symmetry.space_group_name_H-M   'P 1'
#
loop_
_entity.id
_entity.type
_entity.pdbx_description
1 polymer ?
#
loop_
_entity_poly.entity_id
_entity_poly.type
_entity_poly.pdbx_seq_one_letter_code
_entity_poly.pdbx_strand_id
1 'polypeptide(L)'
;MLRRQNEEEDGFYLFGATFTALPDESIYCSSKSGINMFAQCVGLEQKNREYGFEVISIGPGMVDTSMQQAVRSKSSDEYAMADFFKQAFEDGRLQKPDNVAEKIYTILENIYE
;
A
#
# COMPACT_ATOMS: atom_id res chain seq x y z
N MET A 1 4.22 2.51 -18.48
CA MET A 1 2.80 2.94 -18.41
C MET A 1 2.50 3.24 -16.95
N LEU A 2 1.68 4.24 -16.59
CA LEU A 2 1.28 4.42 -15.20
C LEU A 2 -0.03 3.68 -14.95
N ARG A 3 0.01 2.58 -14.19
CA ARG A 3 -1.19 1.81 -13.85
C ARG A 3 -1.75 2.27 -12.50
N ARG A 4 -2.99 2.76 -12.50
CA ARG A 4 -3.85 2.67 -11.31
C ARG A 4 -4.41 1.25 -11.28
N GLN A 5 -4.22 0.53 -10.19
CA GLN A 5 -4.94 -0.72 -9.98
C GLN A 5 -6.42 -0.40 -9.73
N ASN A 6 -7.33 -1.14 -10.37
CA ASN A 6 -8.75 -1.08 -10.07
C ASN A 6 -8.95 -1.70 -8.68
N GLU A 7 -9.45 -0.90 -7.73
CA GLU A 7 -9.56 -1.27 -6.31
C GLU A 7 -10.53 -2.44 -6.05
N GLU A 8 -11.37 -2.81 -7.01
CA GLU A 8 -12.45 -3.79 -6.85
C GLU A 8 -12.15 -5.21 -7.40
N GLU A 9 -11.24 -5.38 -8.38
CA GLU A 9 -11.10 -6.68 -9.09
C GLU A 9 -10.05 -7.64 -8.47
N ASP A 10 -9.00 -7.15 -7.82
CA ASP A 10 -7.83 -7.97 -7.42
C ASP A 10 -7.72 -8.28 -5.91
N GLY A 11 -8.72 -7.88 -5.11
CA GLY A 11 -8.74 -8.11 -3.67
C GLY A 11 -7.55 -7.48 -2.93
N PHE A 12 -7.04 -6.35 -3.44
CA PHE A 12 -6.07 -5.49 -2.77
C PHE A 12 -6.80 -4.29 -2.18
N TYR A 13 -7.21 -4.41 -0.92
CA TYR A 13 -7.71 -3.26 -0.18
C TYR A 13 -6.55 -2.33 0.20
N LEU A 14 -6.31 -1.37 -0.70
CA LEU A 14 -6.02 0.04 -0.42
C LEU A 14 -4.58 0.41 -0.06
N PHE A 15 -4.07 1.34 -0.88
CA PHE A 15 -3.18 2.44 -0.54
C PHE A 15 -3.76 3.35 0.57
N GLY A 16 -4.23 2.78 1.68
CA GLY A 16 -5.02 3.47 2.69
C GLY A 16 -4.32 4.72 3.20
N ALA A 17 -3.06 4.62 3.62
CA ALA A 17 -2.30 5.78 4.09
C ALA A 17 -1.92 6.79 2.98
N THR A 18 -1.98 6.43 1.71
CA THR A 18 -1.67 7.33 0.58
C THR A 18 -2.86 8.23 0.23
N PHE A 19 -4.09 7.76 0.43
CA PHE A 19 -5.31 8.48 0.03
C PHE A 19 -6.24 8.82 1.19
N THR A 20 -6.00 8.27 2.38
CA THR A 20 -6.77 8.51 3.60
C THR A 20 -5.85 9.09 4.67
N ALA A 21 -6.26 10.22 5.24
CA ALA A 21 -5.58 10.80 6.38
C ALA A 21 -5.92 9.99 7.64
N LEU A 22 -4.88 9.56 8.36
CA LEU A 22 -5.01 8.89 9.64
C LEU A 22 -4.44 9.79 10.75
N PRO A 23 -5.13 9.89 11.90
CA PRO A 23 -4.57 10.58 13.06
C PRO A 23 -3.25 9.91 13.48
N ASP A 24 -2.33 10.70 14.04
CA ASP A 24 -0.99 10.27 14.49
C ASP A 24 -0.03 9.77 13.39
N GLU A 25 -0.46 9.72 12.13
CA GLU A 25 0.31 9.21 10.98
C GLU A 25 0.66 10.30 9.96
N SER A 26 0.72 11.58 10.37
CA SER A 26 0.92 12.70 9.44
C SER A 26 2.17 12.54 8.57
N ILE A 27 3.29 12.11 9.17
CA ILE A 27 4.56 11.85 8.46
C ILE A 27 4.42 10.64 7.53
N TYR A 28 3.80 9.56 8.00
CA TYR A 28 3.66 8.33 7.22
C TYR A 28 2.75 8.52 6.01
N CYS A 29 1.55 9.07 6.24
CA CYS A 29 0.57 9.36 5.18
C CYS A 29 1.14 10.33 4.14
N SER A 30 1.66 11.48 4.58
CA SER A 30 2.20 12.49 3.65
C SER A 30 3.38 11.95 2.83
N SER A 31 4.26 11.15 3.44
CA SER A 31 5.39 10.51 2.75
C SER A 31 4.91 9.50 1.71
N LYS A 32 3.92 8.66 2.05
CA LYS A 32 3.34 7.68 1.11
C LYS A 32 2.62 8.37 -0.06
N SER A 33 1.86 9.43 0.19
CA SER A 33 1.26 10.27 -0.85
C SER A 33 2.31 10.91 -1.74
N GLY A 34 3.38 11.47 -1.15
CA GLY A 34 4.50 12.09 -1.88
C GLY A 34 5.25 11.10 -2.76
N ILE A 35 5.63 9.93 -2.22
CA ILE A 35 6.29 8.86 -2.98
C ILE A 35 5.39 8.38 -4.12
N ASN A 36 4.09 8.21 -3.88
CA ASN A 36 3.16 7.79 -4.92
C ASN A 36 3.08 8.83 -6.03
N MET A 37 2.93 10.12 -5.70
CA MET A 37 2.90 11.19 -6.72
C MET A 37 4.22 11.27 -7.49
N PHE A 38 5.36 11.13 -6.81
CA PHE A 38 6.67 11.08 -7.44
C PHE A 38 6.77 9.93 -8.45
N ALA A 39 6.39 8.71 -8.05
CA ALA A 39 6.35 7.56 -8.94
C ALA A 39 5.44 7.80 -10.16
N GLN A 40 4.32 8.52 -9.98
CA GLN A 40 3.44 8.91 -11.07
C GLN A 40 4.10 9.86 -12.08
N CYS A 41 4.76 10.91 -11.60
CA CYS A 41 5.50 11.83 -12.45
C CYS A 41 6.61 11.09 -13.22
N VAL A 42 7.43 10.28 -12.54
CA VAL A 42 8.50 9.51 -13.19
C VAL A 42 7.93 8.58 -14.26
N GLY A 43 6.85 7.85 -13.98
CA GLY A 43 6.21 6.96 -14.96
C GLY A 43 5.72 7.68 -16.21
N LEU A 44 5.24 8.93 -16.08
CA LEU A 44 4.86 9.77 -17.22
C LEU A 44 6.08 10.25 -18.01
N GLU A 45 7.15 10.65 -17.32
CA GLU A 45 8.41 11.09 -17.93
C GLU A 45 9.15 9.99 -18.69
N GLN A 46 9.01 8.73 -18.26
CA GLN A 46 9.64 7.57 -18.92
C GLN A 46 8.88 7.10 -20.17
N LYS A 47 7.58 7.42 -20.29
CA LYS A 47 6.68 6.82 -21.29
C LYS A 47 7.17 6.90 -22.75
N ASN A 48 7.85 8.00 -23.11
CA ASN A 48 8.28 8.26 -24.49
C ASN A 48 9.80 8.26 -24.66
N ARG A 49 10.55 7.72 -23.69
CA ARG A 49 12.02 7.65 -23.77
C ARG A 49 12.45 6.41 -24.55
N GLU A 50 13.50 6.54 -25.35
CA GLU A 50 14.10 5.43 -26.15
C GLU A 50 14.45 4.22 -25.26
N TYR A 51 14.91 4.48 -24.03
CA TYR A 51 15.20 3.48 -23.01
C TYR A 51 14.38 3.74 -21.73
N GLY A 52 13.08 4.00 -21.89
CA GLY A 52 12.15 4.18 -20.77
C GLY A 52 11.96 2.90 -19.95
N PHE A 53 11.47 3.05 -18.73
CA PHE A 53 11.10 1.94 -17.85
C PHE A 53 9.72 2.15 -17.22
N GLU A 54 9.10 1.06 -16.78
CA GLU A 54 7.85 1.10 -16.06
C GLU A 54 8.07 1.38 -14.57
N VAL A 55 7.17 2.18 -13.99
CA VAL A 55 7.13 2.43 -12.55
C VAL A 55 5.78 1.96 -12.03
N ILE A 56 5.83 1.03 -11.07
CA ILE A 56 4.64 0.44 -10.46
C ILE A 56 4.68 0.78 -8.97
N SER A 57 3.63 1.45 -8.49
CA SER A 57 3.37 1.61 -7.06
C SER A 57 2.40 0.50 -6.64
N ILE A 58 2.78 -0.32 -5.65
CA ILE A 58 1.92 -1.38 -5.11
C ILE A 58 1.52 -1.08 -3.66
N GLY A 59 0.22 -1.13 -3.39
CA GLY A 59 -0.36 -1.07 -2.05
C GLY A 59 -0.71 -2.47 -1.58
N PRO A 60 0.06 -3.09 -0.66
CA PRO A 60 -0.13 -4.49 -0.26
C PRO A 60 -1.36 -4.71 0.64
N GLY A 61 -2.13 -3.66 0.91
CA GLY A 61 -3.22 -3.67 1.88
C GLY A 61 -2.77 -3.86 3.33
N MET A 62 -3.69 -4.31 4.19
CA MET A 62 -3.41 -4.55 5.60
C MET A 62 -2.79 -5.94 5.80
N VAL A 63 -1.47 -5.98 5.97
CA VAL A 63 -0.69 -7.23 6.08
C VAL A 63 -0.33 -7.53 7.54
N ASP A 64 -0.42 -8.80 7.94
CA ASP A 64 0.04 -9.25 9.26
C ASP A 64 1.58 -9.23 9.34
N THR A 65 2.10 -8.09 9.76
CA THR A 65 3.54 -7.80 9.87
C THR A 65 3.88 -7.29 11.26
N SER A 66 5.17 -7.24 11.60
CA SER A 66 5.64 -6.60 12.83
C SER A 66 5.24 -5.12 12.91
N MET A 67 5.13 -4.41 11.78
CA MET A 67 4.65 -3.02 11.74
C MET A 67 3.18 -2.92 12.16
N GLN A 68 2.32 -3.79 11.63
CA GLN A 68 0.90 -3.82 12.03
C GLN A 68 0.77 -4.23 13.50
N GLN A 69 1.54 -5.23 13.94
CA GLN A 69 1.62 -5.65 15.35
C GLN A 69 1.96 -4.47 16.27
N ALA A 70 2.96 -3.67 15.91
CA ALA A 70 3.40 -2.54 16.71
C ALA A 70 2.30 -1.48 16.93
N VAL A 71 1.43 -1.25 15.93
CA VAL A 71 0.32 -0.28 16.07
C VAL A 71 -0.91 -0.86 16.75
N ARG A 72 -1.25 -2.16 16.52
CA ARG A 72 -2.38 -2.82 17.20
C ARG A 72 -2.12 -3.14 18.68
N SER A 73 -0.85 -3.13 19.12
CA SER A 73 -0.46 -3.37 20.52
C SER A 73 -0.42 -2.11 21.39
N LYS A 74 -0.60 -0.92 20.80
CA LYS A 74 -0.69 0.35 21.55
C LYS A 74 -2.05 0.49 22.22
N SER A 75 -2.14 1.35 23.24
CA SER A 75 -3.42 1.84 23.74
C SER A 75 -4.00 2.94 22.84
N SER A 76 -5.31 3.17 22.92
CA SER A 76 -6.00 4.21 22.15
C SER A 76 -5.57 5.63 22.55
N ASP A 77 -5.01 5.80 23.75
CA ASP A 77 -4.40 7.05 24.21
C ASP A 77 -3.03 7.32 23.57
N GLU A 78 -2.29 6.26 23.22
CA GLU A 78 -0.98 6.34 22.57
C GLU A 78 -1.08 6.40 21.03
N TYR A 79 -2.16 5.87 20.48
CA TYR A 79 -2.41 5.82 19.05
C TYR A 79 -3.90 5.71 18.75
N ALA A 80 -4.47 6.74 18.14
CA ALA A 80 -5.91 6.86 17.95
C ALA A 80 -6.53 5.71 17.13
N MET A 81 -5.77 5.04 16.27
CA MET A 81 -6.24 3.93 15.44
C MET A 81 -5.97 2.53 16.04
N ALA A 82 -5.47 2.43 17.27
CA ALA A 82 -5.08 1.15 17.87
C ALA A 82 -6.23 0.12 17.91
N ASP A 83 -7.40 0.52 18.42
CA ASP A 83 -8.58 -0.35 18.51
C ASP A 83 -9.06 -0.82 17.13
N PHE A 84 -8.99 0.06 16.12
CA PHE A 84 -9.35 -0.31 14.74
C PHE A 84 -8.44 -1.42 14.21
N PHE A 85 -7.12 -1.31 14.37
CA PHE A 85 -6.18 -2.32 13.90
C PHE A 85 -6.22 -3.60 14.72
N LYS A 86 -6.56 -3.50 16.01
CA LYS A 86 -6.80 -4.66 16.87
C LYS A 86 -8.04 -5.42 16.41
N GLN A 87 -9.17 -4.73 16.20
CA GLN A 87 -10.39 -5.36 15.70
C GLN A 87 -10.17 -5.99 14.32
N ALA A 88 -9.44 -5.32 13.42
CA ALA A 88 -9.12 -5.88 12.11
C ALA A 88 -8.31 -7.19 12.21
N PHE A 89 -7.42 -7.31 13.20
CA PHE A 89 -6.69 -8.54 13.47
C PHE A 89 -7.59 -9.63 14.05
N GLU A 90 -8.41 -9.31 15.07
CA GLU A 90 -9.33 -10.25 15.70
C GLU A 90 -10.37 -10.80 14.73
N ASP A 91 -10.82 -9.98 13.78
CA ASP A 91 -11.76 -10.36 12.74
C ASP A 91 -11.11 -11.08 11.54
N GLY A 92 -9.80 -11.34 11.57
CA GLY A 92 -9.08 -12.03 10.51
C GLY A 92 -9.01 -11.25 9.19
N ARG A 93 -9.08 -9.92 9.23
CA ARG A 93 -9.07 -9.05 8.03
C ARG A 93 -7.66 -8.79 7.48
N LEU A 94 -6.62 -9.26 8.15
CA LEU A 94 -5.23 -9.09 7.72
C LEU A 94 -4.85 -10.14 6.68
N GLN A 95 -4.13 -9.70 5.64
CA GLN A 95 -3.54 -10.59 4.65
C GLN A 95 -2.26 -11.23 5.21
N LYS A 96 -2.04 -12.50 4.87
CA LYS A 96 -0.77 -13.20 5.16
C LYS A 96 0.34 -12.64 4.26
N PRO A 97 1.56 -12.44 4.78
CA PRO A 97 2.69 -11.99 3.98
C PRO A 97 2.93 -12.84 2.73
N ASP A 98 2.83 -14.16 2.83
CA ASP A 98 3.05 -15.08 1.69
C ASP A 98 2.05 -14.84 0.56
N ASN A 99 0.77 -14.67 0.88
CA ASN A 99 -0.27 -14.37 -0.11
C ASN A 99 -0.02 -13.03 -0.81
N VAL A 100 0.46 -12.02 -0.06
CA VAL A 100 0.80 -10.70 -0.63
C VAL A 100 2.01 -10.81 -1.54
N ALA A 101 3.02 -11.59 -1.14
CA ALA A 101 4.22 -11.83 -1.93
C ALA A 101 3.89 -12.52 -3.25
N GLU A 102 3.05 -13.56 -3.23
CA GLU A 102 2.56 -14.24 -4.45
C GLU A 102 1.86 -13.26 -5.39
N LYS A 103 0.98 -12.40 -4.88
CA LYS A 103 0.31 -11.40 -5.71
C LYS A 103 1.28 -10.36 -6.30
N ILE A 104 2.25 -9.90 -5.52
CA ILE A 104 3.31 -8.99 -6.02
C ILE A 104 4.13 -9.68 -7.10
N TYR A 105 4.49 -10.95 -6.90
CA TYR A 105 5.22 -11.75 -7.88
C TYR A 105 4.46 -11.85 -9.20
N THR A 106 3.15 -12.14 -9.15
CA THR A 106 2.28 -12.14 -10.34
C THR A 106 2.25 -10.78 -11.04
N ILE A 107 2.22 -9.66 -10.30
CA ILE A 107 2.29 -8.32 -10.90
C ILE A 107 3.61 -8.12 -11.64
N LEU A 108 4.73 -8.61 -11.09
CA LEU A 108 6.06 -8.47 -11.68
C LEU A 108 6.31 -9.40 -12.88
N GLU A 109 5.73 -10.60 -12.89
CA GLU A 109 5.85 -11.54 -14.02
C GLU A 109 5.05 -11.10 -15.24
N ASN A 110 3.98 -10.34 -15.04
CA ASN A 110 3.21 -9.84 -16.15
C ASN A 110 4.00 -8.73 -16.87
N ILE A 111 4.58 -9.08 -18.02
CA ILE A 111 5.15 -8.13 -18.96
C ILE A 111 3.99 -7.39 -19.62
N TYR A 112 3.80 -6.13 -19.29
CA TYR A 112 2.77 -5.29 -19.90
C TYR A 112 3.41 -4.41 -21.00
N GLU A 113 3.14 -4.76 -22.27
CA GLU A 113 3.52 -3.97 -23.45
C GLU A 113 2.78 -2.62 -23.54
#